data_AF-A0A497AI57-F1
#
_entry.id   AF-A0A497AI57-F1
#
_cell.length_a   1.000
_cell.length_b   1.000
_cell.length_c   1.000
_cell.angle_alpha   90.00
_cell.angle_beta   90.00
_cell.angle_gamma   90.00
#
_symmetry.space_group_name_H-M   'P 1'
#
loop_
_entity.id
_entity.type
_entity.pdbx_description
1 polymer ?
#
loop_
_entity_poly.entity_id
_entity_poly.type
_entity_poly.pdbx_seq_one_letter_code
_entity_poly.pdbx_strand_id
1 'polypeptide(L)'
;MSVLENEPSYGGLYDFNTNGAVVSDTLSLDDSTPSGDLGHDGDTSWADRTRAYLDGAGGDRNVVVWSWCGGVHDNSEAGINAYLAAMNQLEQDYPNVTFVYMTGHLEGTGEGGNLHQRNEQIRDYCIANNKVLFDFADIESYDPDGNYYLDQGADDYCNYDSGNWADEWCAAHSGDPLCESCSCAHSRSLNCNLKARAFWWMLARIAGWSGPDGPSEPAESYKIPSAQTPKYGETVTYTVVIQNLDAPLTATVYLTDVTPSGLLYVSDTLTATAGAVNAATPPTLTWSGELTPTPAVTITYAVTVSTHLTHVIVNTATIAAPGYQTITRTATVVANGYSVYLPLVLKAH
;
A
#
# COMPACT_ATOMS: atom_id res chain seq x y z
N MET A 1 -6.26 13.14 -9.57
CA MET A 1 -5.50 13.84 -8.52
C MET A 1 -6.28 15.04 -7.98
N SER A 2 -6.73 15.96 -8.84
CA SER A 2 -7.45 17.19 -8.44
C SER A 2 -8.76 16.98 -7.66
N VAL A 3 -9.42 15.83 -7.81
CA VAL A 3 -10.60 15.51 -6.98
C VAL A 3 -10.22 15.52 -5.49
N LEU A 4 -9.15 14.82 -5.11
CA LEU A 4 -8.67 14.75 -3.72
C LEU A 4 -8.07 16.07 -3.22
N GLU A 5 -7.39 16.83 -4.09
CA GLU A 5 -6.86 18.15 -3.76
C GLU A 5 -7.97 19.15 -3.40
N ASN A 6 -9.09 19.11 -4.13
CA ASN A 6 -10.20 20.03 -3.92
C ASN A 6 -11.10 19.68 -2.73
N GLU A 7 -10.89 18.53 -2.08
CA GLU A 7 -11.70 18.09 -0.95
C GLU A 7 -11.35 18.88 0.33
N PRO A 8 -12.22 19.80 0.80
CA PRO A 8 -11.87 20.76 1.85
C PRO A 8 -11.51 20.11 3.18
N SER A 9 -12.01 18.90 3.44
CA SER A 9 -11.74 18.15 4.67
C SER A 9 -10.28 17.72 4.81
N TYR A 10 -9.51 17.68 3.71
CA TYR A 10 -8.11 17.25 3.76
C TYR A 10 -7.12 18.40 4.02
N GLY A 11 -7.59 19.66 4.01
CA GLY A 11 -6.79 20.79 4.49
C GLY A 11 -5.42 20.97 3.82
N GLY A 12 -5.31 20.64 2.54
CA GLY A 12 -4.07 20.73 1.76
C GLY A 12 -3.18 19.48 1.76
N LEU A 13 -3.60 18.39 2.42
CA LEU A 13 -2.83 17.13 2.47
C LEU A 13 -2.49 16.54 1.08
N TYR A 14 -3.32 16.82 0.07
CA TYR A 14 -3.18 16.34 -1.30
C TYR A 14 -2.76 17.45 -2.26
N ASP A 15 -2.15 18.53 -1.78
CA ASP A 15 -1.68 19.61 -2.63
C ASP A 15 -0.60 19.09 -3.58
N PHE A 16 -0.76 19.39 -4.87
CA PHE A 16 0.22 19.06 -5.89
C PHE A 16 0.30 20.16 -6.96
N ASN A 17 1.43 20.21 -7.66
CA ASN A 17 1.56 21.02 -8.87
C ASN A 17 2.07 20.16 -10.03
N THR A 18 1.83 20.62 -11.26
CA THR A 18 2.22 19.92 -12.50
C THR A 18 3.27 20.69 -13.30
N ASN A 19 3.86 21.74 -12.73
CA ASN A 19 4.82 22.62 -13.42
C ASN A 19 6.27 22.39 -12.95
N GLY A 20 6.51 21.33 -12.17
CA GLY A 20 7.82 20.97 -11.63
C GLY A 20 8.32 21.86 -10.47
N ALA A 21 7.56 22.86 -10.03
CA ALA A 21 7.99 23.75 -8.95
C ALA A 21 8.08 23.00 -7.62
N VAL A 22 9.23 23.10 -6.93
CA VAL A 22 9.38 22.57 -5.57
C VAL A 22 8.88 23.63 -4.58
N VAL A 23 7.76 23.32 -3.93
CA VAL A 23 7.12 24.16 -2.91
C VAL A 23 6.96 23.32 -1.64
N SER A 24 7.10 23.95 -0.47
CA SER A 24 6.88 23.28 0.82
C SER A 24 5.49 22.65 0.87
N ASP A 25 5.40 21.43 1.40
CA ASP A 25 4.14 20.73 1.65
C ASP A 25 3.28 20.51 0.39
N THR A 26 3.91 20.47 -0.80
CA THR A 26 3.24 20.24 -2.09
C THR A 26 3.98 19.18 -2.90
N LEU A 27 3.26 18.18 -3.41
CA LEU A 27 3.82 17.21 -4.35
C LEU A 27 4.17 17.91 -5.68
N SER A 28 5.45 17.88 -6.06
CA SER A 28 5.92 18.50 -7.30
C SER A 28 5.98 17.48 -8.43
N LEU A 29 5.08 17.63 -9.42
CA LEU A 29 5.11 16.86 -10.67
C LEU A 29 5.64 17.76 -11.78
N ASP A 30 6.71 17.34 -12.45
CA ASP A 30 7.14 17.98 -13.71
C ASP A 30 6.55 17.16 -14.87
N ASP A 31 5.25 17.35 -15.10
CA ASP A 31 4.48 16.55 -16.05
C ASP A 31 4.91 16.84 -17.49
N SER A 32 4.94 15.80 -18.32
CA SER A 32 5.41 15.84 -19.72
C SER A 32 6.89 16.26 -19.90
N THR A 33 7.70 16.15 -18.84
CA THR A 33 9.13 16.49 -18.86
C THR A 33 9.99 15.31 -18.37
N PRO A 34 11.03 14.88 -19.12
CA PRO A 34 11.34 15.31 -20.48
C PRO A 34 10.30 14.79 -21.47
N SER A 35 10.07 15.52 -22.57
CA SER A 35 9.13 15.07 -23.59
C SER A 35 9.64 13.82 -24.31
N GLY A 36 8.72 12.92 -24.67
CA GLY A 36 9.04 11.70 -25.39
C GLY A 36 7.94 10.66 -25.25
N ASP A 37 8.23 9.46 -25.73
CA ASP A 37 7.41 8.27 -25.59
C ASP A 37 8.31 7.10 -25.16
N LEU A 38 7.78 6.12 -24.43
CA LEU A 38 8.51 4.87 -24.17
C LEU A 38 8.83 4.11 -25.46
N GLY A 39 8.14 4.42 -26.55
CA GLY A 39 8.37 3.89 -27.88
C GLY A 39 7.81 2.48 -28.04
N HIS A 40 8.13 1.86 -29.17
CA HIS A 40 7.79 0.48 -29.51
C HIS A 40 9.03 -0.23 -30.06
N ASP A 41 8.97 -1.56 -30.18
CA ASP A 41 10.02 -2.38 -30.80
C ASP A 41 11.44 -2.21 -30.21
N GLY A 42 11.52 -1.93 -28.90
CA GLY A 42 12.78 -1.79 -28.18
C GLY A 42 13.49 -0.45 -28.37
N ASP A 43 12.78 0.60 -28.78
CA ASP A 43 13.31 1.98 -28.66
C ASP A 43 13.55 2.33 -27.18
N THR A 44 14.79 2.69 -26.86
CA THR A 44 15.22 3.10 -25.52
C THR A 44 15.65 4.57 -25.46
N SER A 45 15.32 5.38 -26.47
CA SER A 45 15.72 6.80 -26.53
C SER A 45 15.18 7.64 -25.38
N TRP A 46 14.05 7.23 -24.78
CA TRP A 46 13.50 7.81 -23.55
C TRP A 46 14.44 7.68 -22.35
N ALA A 47 15.25 6.62 -22.29
CA ALA A 47 16.20 6.42 -21.20
C ALA A 47 17.34 7.46 -21.26
N ASP A 48 17.83 7.77 -22.47
CA ASP A 48 18.84 8.82 -22.66
C ASP A 48 18.28 10.21 -22.37
N ARG A 49 17.01 10.47 -22.72
CA ARG A 49 16.32 11.71 -22.34
C ARG A 49 16.20 11.83 -20.83
N THR A 50 15.88 10.73 -20.16
CA THR A 50 15.78 10.67 -18.69
C THR A 50 17.12 11.00 -18.06
N ARG A 51 18.23 10.39 -18.54
CA ARG A 51 19.58 10.72 -18.10
C ARG A 51 19.90 12.19 -18.26
N ALA A 52 19.70 12.73 -19.46
CA ALA A 52 19.99 14.13 -19.74
C ALA A 52 19.18 15.11 -18.86
N TYR A 53 17.94 14.74 -18.50
CA TYR A 53 17.11 15.55 -17.63
C TYR A 53 17.55 15.45 -16.15
N LEU A 54 17.79 14.24 -15.63
CA LEU A 54 18.25 14.02 -14.24
C LEU A 54 19.67 14.58 -13.99
N ASP A 55 20.55 14.54 -14.99
CA ASP A 55 21.88 15.15 -14.92
C ASP A 55 21.83 16.69 -15.02
N GLY A 56 20.66 17.24 -15.39
CA GLY A 56 20.45 18.66 -15.68
C GLY A 56 19.35 19.27 -14.82
N ALA A 57 18.30 19.76 -15.49
CA ALA A 57 17.23 20.54 -14.85
C ALA A 57 16.38 19.73 -13.85
N GLY A 58 16.35 18.40 -13.99
CA GLY A 58 15.60 17.48 -13.13
C GLY A 58 16.44 16.82 -12.04
N GLY A 59 17.62 17.35 -11.71
CA GLY A 59 18.49 16.75 -10.68
C GLY A 59 17.92 16.78 -9.25
N ASP A 60 16.78 17.44 -9.06
CA ASP A 60 16.02 17.46 -7.81
C ASP A 60 14.86 16.44 -7.79
N ARG A 61 14.64 15.68 -8.87
CA ARG A 61 13.62 14.63 -8.95
C ARG A 61 14.09 13.37 -8.25
N ASN A 62 13.19 12.75 -7.47
CA ASN A 62 13.45 11.51 -6.74
C ASN A 62 12.51 10.36 -7.15
N VAL A 63 11.56 10.60 -8.04
CA VAL A 63 10.66 9.60 -8.63
C VAL A 63 10.54 9.89 -10.13
N VAL A 64 10.65 8.85 -10.95
CA VAL A 64 10.44 8.92 -12.41
C VAL A 64 9.42 7.89 -12.82
N VAL A 65 8.42 8.32 -13.58
CA VAL A 65 7.38 7.45 -14.16
C VAL A 65 7.25 7.79 -15.63
N TRP A 66 7.38 6.79 -16.48
CA TRP A 66 7.05 6.89 -17.90
C TRP A 66 5.78 6.09 -18.17
N SER A 67 4.85 6.67 -18.93
CA SER A 67 3.61 6.01 -19.32
C SER A 67 3.67 5.56 -20.77
N TRP A 68 3.07 4.42 -21.05
CA TRP A 68 2.83 3.95 -22.41
C TRP A 68 1.68 4.72 -23.05
N CYS A 69 1.81 5.06 -24.34
CA CYS A 69 0.74 5.65 -25.16
C CYS A 69 -0.13 4.60 -25.90
N GLY A 70 0.16 3.31 -25.67
CA GLY A 70 -0.34 2.16 -26.45
C GLY A 70 0.79 1.21 -26.88
N GLY A 71 2.05 1.63 -26.82
CA GLY A 71 3.23 0.87 -27.29
C GLY A 71 3.52 -0.46 -26.59
N VAL A 72 2.68 -0.92 -25.67
CA VAL A 72 2.72 -2.30 -25.14
C VAL A 72 1.93 -3.26 -26.03
N HIS A 73 0.83 -2.78 -26.63
CA HIS A 73 -0.11 -3.60 -27.39
C HIS A 73 0.55 -4.33 -28.55
N ASP A 74 1.33 -3.60 -29.34
CA ASP A 74 2.04 -4.08 -30.53
C ASP A 74 3.48 -4.48 -30.25
N ASN A 75 3.93 -4.38 -28.99
CA ASN A 75 5.31 -4.68 -28.64
C ASN A 75 5.61 -6.18 -28.70
N SER A 76 6.86 -6.49 -29.02
CA SER A 76 7.39 -7.85 -28.95
C SER A 76 7.92 -8.17 -27.56
N GLU A 77 8.07 -9.45 -27.25
CA GLU A 77 8.77 -9.91 -26.03
C GLU A 77 10.16 -9.29 -25.89
N ALA A 78 10.89 -9.20 -27.00
CA ALA A 78 12.23 -8.61 -27.04
C ALA A 78 12.19 -7.11 -26.75
N GLY A 79 11.19 -6.39 -27.26
CA GLY A 79 11.03 -4.96 -27.00
C GLY A 79 10.67 -4.65 -25.55
N ILE A 80 9.78 -5.44 -24.93
CA ILE A 80 9.52 -5.32 -23.49
C ILE A 80 10.78 -5.65 -22.67
N ASN A 81 11.55 -6.68 -23.05
CA ASN A 81 12.82 -6.96 -22.39
C ASN A 81 13.83 -5.80 -22.51
N ALA A 82 13.85 -5.09 -23.65
CA ALA A 82 14.68 -3.90 -23.81
C ALA A 82 14.24 -2.75 -22.88
N TYR A 83 12.93 -2.52 -22.74
CA TYR A 83 12.37 -1.58 -21.76
C TYR A 83 12.79 -1.94 -20.33
N LEU A 84 12.61 -3.19 -19.91
CA LEU A 84 12.95 -3.65 -18.57
C LEU A 84 14.45 -3.53 -18.28
N ALA A 85 15.30 -3.85 -19.27
CA ALA A 85 16.74 -3.68 -19.16
C ALA A 85 17.14 -2.20 -19.03
N ALA A 86 16.51 -1.31 -19.80
CA ALA A 86 16.76 0.13 -19.73
C ALA A 86 16.32 0.74 -18.38
N MET A 87 15.14 0.37 -17.88
CA MET A 87 14.66 0.77 -16.54
C MET A 87 15.64 0.31 -15.45
N ASN A 88 16.09 -0.94 -15.50
CA ASN A 88 17.02 -1.47 -14.52
C ASN A 88 18.41 -0.83 -14.59
N GLN A 89 18.83 -0.37 -15.77
CA GLN A 89 20.06 0.40 -15.91
C GLN A 89 19.90 1.80 -15.30
N LEU A 90 18.75 2.46 -15.50
CA LEU A 90 18.47 3.77 -14.89
C LEU A 90 18.48 3.69 -13.35
N GLU A 91 17.93 2.62 -12.75
CA GLU A 91 18.00 2.40 -11.30
C GLU A 91 19.44 2.26 -10.79
N GLN A 92 20.35 1.68 -11.59
CA GLN A 92 21.78 1.59 -11.25
C GLN A 92 22.50 2.93 -11.42
N ASP A 93 22.15 3.68 -12.46
CA ASP A 93 22.74 4.98 -12.77
C ASP A 93 22.32 6.03 -11.72
N TYR A 94 21.09 5.95 -11.20
CA TYR A 94 20.50 6.91 -10.25
C TYR A 94 19.91 6.22 -9.00
N PRO A 95 20.76 5.73 -8.06
CA PRO A 95 20.31 4.93 -6.91
C PRO A 95 19.44 5.68 -5.89
N ASN A 96 19.36 7.02 -5.97
CA ASN A 96 18.51 7.85 -5.12
C ASN A 96 17.18 8.21 -5.79
N VAL A 97 16.93 7.73 -7.02
CA VAL A 97 15.71 7.96 -7.78
C VAL A 97 14.94 6.65 -7.86
N THR A 98 13.66 6.69 -7.49
CA THR A 98 12.75 5.55 -7.66
C THR A 98 12.18 5.56 -9.07
N PHE A 99 12.45 4.52 -9.84
CA PHE A 99 11.84 4.33 -11.16
C PHE A 99 10.61 3.44 -11.03
N VAL A 100 9.45 3.98 -11.43
CA VAL A 100 8.18 3.26 -11.40
C VAL A 100 7.97 2.60 -12.76
N TYR A 101 7.85 1.28 -12.75
CA TYR A 101 7.48 0.47 -13.89
C TYR A 101 5.97 0.57 -14.11
N MET A 102 5.51 0.35 -15.34
CA MET A 102 4.09 0.54 -15.67
C MET A 102 3.65 -0.48 -16.73
N THR A 103 2.46 -1.03 -16.56
CA THR A 103 1.80 -1.83 -17.62
C THR A 103 1.15 -0.91 -18.65
N GLY A 104 0.81 -1.44 -19.83
CA GLY A 104 -0.08 -0.77 -20.76
C GLY A 104 -1.50 -0.64 -20.20
N HIS A 105 -2.30 0.25 -20.79
CA HIS A 105 -3.75 0.26 -20.58
C HIS A 105 -4.41 -0.85 -21.40
N LEU A 106 -5.63 -1.24 -21.05
CA LEU A 106 -6.41 -2.24 -21.77
C LEU A 106 -6.92 -1.70 -23.11
N GLU A 107 -7.15 -2.62 -24.04
CA GLU A 107 -7.62 -2.32 -25.39
C GLU A 107 -8.63 -3.36 -25.92
N GLY A 108 -9.23 -4.16 -25.04
CA GLY A 108 -10.25 -5.15 -25.43
C GLY A 108 -9.70 -6.39 -26.16
N THR A 109 -8.40 -6.66 -26.08
CA THR A 109 -7.79 -7.85 -26.71
C THR A 109 -7.91 -9.15 -25.90
N GLY A 110 -8.35 -9.03 -24.64
CA GLY A 110 -8.58 -10.14 -23.71
C GLY A 110 -7.31 -10.85 -23.24
N GLU A 111 -7.48 -11.89 -22.42
CA GLU A 111 -6.38 -12.64 -21.78
C GLU A 111 -5.49 -13.37 -22.80
N GLY A 112 -6.04 -13.73 -23.96
CA GLY A 112 -5.25 -14.33 -25.04
C GLY A 112 -4.40 -13.34 -25.84
N GLY A 113 -4.65 -12.03 -25.68
CA GLY A 113 -4.05 -10.97 -26.48
C GLY A 113 -2.56 -10.76 -26.20
N ASN A 114 -1.84 -10.20 -27.18
CA ASN A 114 -0.41 -9.87 -27.02
C ASN A 114 -0.20 -8.86 -25.88
N LEU A 115 -1.06 -7.84 -25.79
CA LEU A 115 -1.05 -6.83 -24.74
C LEU A 115 -1.07 -7.45 -23.33
N HIS A 116 -1.99 -8.40 -23.07
CA HIS A 116 -2.03 -9.10 -21.79
C HIS A 116 -0.72 -9.83 -21.51
N GLN A 117 -0.20 -10.59 -22.49
CA GLN A 117 1.07 -11.30 -22.33
C GLN A 117 2.26 -10.36 -22.07
N ARG A 118 2.30 -9.18 -22.70
CA ARG A 118 3.33 -8.17 -22.46
C ARG A 118 3.17 -7.50 -21.09
N ASN A 119 1.95 -7.28 -20.63
CA ASN A 119 1.69 -6.81 -19.28
C ASN A 119 2.12 -7.83 -18.22
N GLU A 120 1.82 -9.12 -18.42
CA GLU A 120 2.32 -10.21 -17.56
C GLU A 120 3.85 -10.26 -17.53
N GLN A 121 4.51 -10.07 -18.68
CA GLN A 121 5.98 -9.98 -18.72
C GLN A 121 6.53 -8.85 -17.83
N ILE A 122 5.89 -7.68 -17.83
CA ILE A 122 6.27 -6.55 -16.96
C ILE A 122 5.99 -6.90 -15.49
N ARG A 123 4.81 -7.47 -15.18
CA ARG A 123 4.42 -7.90 -13.82
C ARG A 123 5.40 -8.92 -13.25
N ASP A 124 5.69 -9.98 -14.00
CA ASP A 124 6.62 -11.03 -13.62
C ASP A 124 8.00 -10.47 -13.31
N TYR A 125 8.51 -9.56 -14.15
CA TYR A 125 9.78 -8.90 -13.91
C TYR A 125 9.76 -8.07 -12.62
N CYS A 126 8.69 -7.29 -12.40
CA CYS A 126 8.58 -6.44 -11.23
C CYS A 126 8.51 -7.25 -9.93
N ILE A 127 7.73 -8.33 -9.93
CA ILE A 127 7.63 -9.28 -8.81
C ILE A 127 8.99 -9.94 -8.56
N ALA A 128 9.63 -10.49 -9.60
CA ALA A 128 10.90 -11.20 -9.43
C ALA A 128 12.06 -10.31 -8.94
N ASN A 129 11.97 -9.00 -9.11
CA ASN A 129 13.07 -8.06 -8.84
C ASN A 129 12.69 -6.90 -7.90
N ASN A 130 11.60 -7.01 -7.14
CA ASN A 130 11.14 -6.01 -6.17
C ASN A 130 10.95 -4.59 -6.70
N LYS A 131 10.44 -4.49 -7.92
CA LYS A 131 10.22 -3.19 -8.54
C LYS A 131 8.93 -2.55 -8.05
N VAL A 132 8.86 -1.22 -8.15
CA VAL A 132 7.61 -0.48 -7.97
C VAL A 132 6.85 -0.52 -9.29
N LEU A 133 5.63 -1.02 -9.28
CA LEU A 133 4.77 -1.13 -10.47
C LEU A 133 3.50 -0.31 -10.29
N PHE A 134 3.17 0.51 -11.28
CA PHE A 134 1.86 1.11 -11.44
C PHE A 134 1.08 0.36 -12.52
N ASP A 135 0.13 -0.46 -12.09
CA ASP A 135 -0.52 -1.44 -12.96
C ASP A 135 -1.85 -0.91 -13.51
N PHE A 136 -1.81 -0.24 -14.65
CA PHE A 136 -3.02 0.24 -15.32
C PHE A 136 -3.92 -0.91 -15.76
N ALA A 137 -3.34 -1.98 -16.29
CA ALA A 137 -4.11 -3.08 -16.83
C ALA A 137 -4.88 -3.80 -15.73
N ASP A 138 -4.31 -3.93 -14.53
CA ASP A 138 -4.99 -4.53 -13.39
C ASP A 138 -6.12 -3.61 -12.89
N ILE A 139 -5.85 -2.32 -12.71
CA ILE A 139 -6.88 -1.33 -12.30
C ILE A 139 -8.07 -1.31 -13.27
N GLU A 140 -7.81 -1.46 -14.57
CA GLU A 140 -8.85 -1.45 -15.60
C GLU A 140 -9.56 -2.79 -15.80
N SER A 141 -9.02 -3.87 -15.22
CA SER A 141 -9.60 -5.21 -15.33
C SER A 141 -10.66 -5.50 -14.27
N TYR A 142 -10.80 -4.65 -13.25
CA TYR A 142 -11.70 -4.88 -12.14
C TYR A 142 -12.56 -3.65 -11.81
N ASP A 143 -13.80 -3.89 -11.41
CA ASP A 143 -14.57 -2.87 -10.69
C ASP A 143 -14.18 -2.83 -9.19
N PRO A 144 -14.61 -1.80 -8.43
CA PRO A 144 -14.28 -1.69 -7.01
C PRO A 144 -14.81 -2.82 -6.11
N ASP A 145 -15.78 -3.63 -6.58
CA ASP A 145 -16.29 -4.79 -5.84
C ASP A 145 -15.46 -6.05 -6.11
N GLY A 146 -14.48 -5.97 -7.02
CA GLY A 146 -13.59 -7.06 -7.40
C GLY A 146 -14.14 -7.94 -8.52
N ASN A 147 -15.19 -7.52 -9.24
CA ASN A 147 -15.61 -8.24 -10.43
C ASN A 147 -14.60 -8.03 -11.55
N TYR A 148 -14.24 -9.10 -12.24
CA TYR A 148 -13.23 -9.12 -13.29
C TYR A 148 -13.85 -8.99 -14.69
N TYR A 149 -13.21 -8.24 -15.58
CA TYR A 149 -13.73 -7.89 -16.91
C TYR A 149 -12.75 -8.11 -18.08
N LEU A 150 -11.48 -8.46 -17.82
CA LEU A 150 -10.52 -8.66 -18.93
C LEU A 150 -10.90 -9.88 -19.80
N ASP A 151 -11.50 -10.91 -19.21
CA ASP A 151 -12.07 -12.06 -19.92
C ASP A 151 -13.32 -11.72 -20.75
N GLN A 152 -13.85 -10.50 -20.59
CA GLN A 152 -15.00 -9.95 -21.31
C GLN A 152 -14.60 -8.78 -22.22
N GLY A 153 -13.35 -8.74 -22.69
CA GLY A 153 -12.92 -7.74 -23.66
C GLY A 153 -12.83 -6.32 -23.10
N ALA A 154 -12.45 -6.17 -21.82
CA ALA A 154 -12.33 -4.86 -21.21
C ALA A 154 -11.30 -3.94 -21.91
N ASP A 155 -11.62 -2.64 -22.02
CA ASP A 155 -10.76 -1.59 -22.58
C ASP A 155 -10.53 -0.42 -21.60
N ASP A 156 -9.65 0.51 -21.97
CA ASP A 156 -9.31 1.71 -21.20
C ASP A 156 -10.50 2.67 -21.01
N TYR A 157 -11.52 2.58 -21.87
CA TYR A 157 -12.80 3.28 -21.72
C TYR A 157 -13.76 2.60 -20.72
N CYS A 158 -13.32 1.53 -20.07
CA CYS A 158 -14.10 0.73 -19.14
C CYS A 158 -15.26 -0.03 -19.81
N ASN A 159 -15.27 -0.14 -21.14
CA ASN A 159 -16.21 -1.00 -21.82
C ASN A 159 -15.83 -2.46 -21.59
N TYR A 160 -16.81 -3.35 -21.72
CA TYR A 160 -16.64 -4.78 -21.88
C TYR A 160 -17.73 -5.28 -22.86
N ASP A 161 -17.71 -6.55 -23.25
CA ASP A 161 -18.53 -7.12 -24.34
C ASP A 161 -20.02 -6.77 -24.28
N SER A 162 -20.58 -6.60 -23.08
CA SER A 162 -22.01 -6.31 -22.89
C SER A 162 -22.32 -4.99 -22.19
N GLY A 163 -21.32 -4.14 -21.91
CA GLY A 163 -21.58 -2.94 -21.11
C GLY A 163 -20.38 -2.08 -20.81
N ASN A 164 -20.50 -1.31 -19.73
CA ASN A 164 -19.41 -0.46 -19.21
C ASN A 164 -19.38 -0.58 -17.68
N TRP A 165 -18.36 -1.25 -17.15
CA TRP A 165 -18.32 -1.65 -15.75
C TRP A 165 -18.27 -0.45 -14.79
N ALA A 166 -17.64 0.65 -15.22
CA ALA A 166 -17.55 1.86 -14.41
C ALA A 166 -18.91 2.60 -14.34
N ASP A 167 -19.62 2.71 -15.46
CA ASP A 167 -20.96 3.32 -15.49
C ASP A 167 -21.96 2.50 -14.68
N GLU A 168 -21.90 1.17 -14.79
CA GLU A 168 -22.74 0.23 -14.05
C GLU A 168 -22.47 0.29 -12.54
N TRP A 169 -21.20 0.28 -12.14
CA TRP A 169 -20.83 0.39 -10.73
C TRP A 169 -21.29 1.73 -10.14
N CYS A 170 -21.10 2.84 -10.85
CA CYS A 170 -21.56 4.15 -10.39
C CYS A 170 -23.08 4.28 -10.31
N ALA A 171 -23.82 3.61 -11.20
CA ALA A 171 -25.28 3.54 -11.12
C ALA A 171 -25.74 2.77 -9.86
N ALA A 172 -25.00 1.73 -9.46
CA ALA A 172 -25.26 0.96 -8.25
C ALA A 172 -24.80 1.67 -6.96
N HIS A 173 -23.76 2.51 -7.03
CA HIS A 173 -23.11 3.18 -5.90
C HIS A 173 -23.26 4.71 -5.98
N SER A 174 -24.51 5.17 -6.14
CA SER A 174 -24.79 6.60 -6.34
C SER A 174 -24.29 7.45 -5.16
N GLY A 175 -23.45 8.43 -5.47
CA GLY A 175 -22.86 9.35 -4.48
C GLY A 175 -21.54 8.87 -3.88
N ASP A 176 -20.99 7.74 -4.33
CA ASP A 176 -19.66 7.31 -3.91
C ASP A 176 -18.56 8.28 -4.44
N PRO A 177 -17.56 8.66 -3.62
CA PRO A 177 -16.46 9.53 -4.03
C PRO A 177 -15.59 9.00 -5.18
N LEU A 178 -15.67 7.71 -5.51
CA LEU A 178 -15.03 7.17 -6.72
C LEU A 178 -15.74 7.64 -7.99
N CYS A 179 -17.04 7.91 -7.93
CA CYS A 179 -17.85 8.34 -9.08
C CYS A 179 -17.84 9.85 -9.33
N GLU A 180 -17.04 10.61 -8.57
CA GLU A 180 -16.94 12.05 -8.75
C GLU A 180 -16.39 12.40 -10.13
N SER A 181 -17.10 13.31 -10.80
CA SER A 181 -16.77 13.72 -12.17
C SER A 181 -15.39 14.36 -12.24
N CYS A 182 -14.57 13.87 -13.16
CA CYS A 182 -13.27 14.45 -13.49
C CYS A 182 -13.03 14.41 -15.00
N SER A 183 -12.15 15.29 -15.50
CA SER A 183 -11.62 15.14 -16.86
C SER A 183 -10.79 13.86 -16.91
N CYS A 184 -11.12 12.98 -17.86
CA CYS A 184 -10.50 11.68 -17.99
C CYS A 184 -10.38 11.34 -19.48
N ALA A 185 -9.17 11.42 -20.02
CA ALA A 185 -8.94 11.16 -21.43
C ALA A 185 -9.15 9.67 -21.71
N HIS A 186 -9.96 9.36 -22.72
CA HIS A 186 -10.24 8.00 -23.18
C HIS A 186 -10.70 7.04 -22.07
N SER A 187 -11.31 7.56 -20.99
CA SER A 187 -11.76 6.72 -19.88
C SER A 187 -12.91 7.32 -19.08
N ARG A 188 -13.41 6.59 -18.07
CA ARG A 188 -14.48 7.02 -17.16
C ARG A 188 -13.90 7.65 -15.90
N SER A 189 -14.65 8.59 -15.31
CA SER A 189 -14.18 9.30 -14.10
C SER A 189 -13.86 8.34 -12.95
N LEU A 190 -14.64 7.27 -12.78
CA LEU A 190 -14.35 6.23 -11.78
C LEU A 190 -12.95 5.62 -11.97
N ASN A 191 -12.61 5.20 -13.19
CA ASN A 191 -11.28 4.63 -13.46
C ASN A 191 -10.16 5.65 -13.24
N CYS A 192 -10.34 6.91 -13.66
CA CYS A 192 -9.39 7.97 -13.35
C CYS A 192 -9.23 8.22 -11.84
N ASN A 193 -10.31 8.14 -11.07
CA ASN A 193 -10.26 8.27 -9.61
C ASN A 193 -9.55 7.08 -8.96
N LEU A 194 -9.77 5.85 -9.45
CA LEU A 194 -9.02 4.67 -9.00
C LEU A 194 -7.52 4.84 -9.27
N LYS A 195 -7.13 5.17 -10.50
CA LYS A 195 -5.73 5.43 -10.87
C LYS A 195 -5.12 6.54 -10.03
N ALA A 196 -5.82 7.64 -9.81
CA ALA A 196 -5.33 8.75 -9.00
C ALA A 196 -5.13 8.36 -7.53
N ARG A 197 -6.07 7.61 -6.94
CA ARG A 197 -5.96 7.12 -5.55
C ARG A 197 -4.82 6.11 -5.42
N ALA A 198 -4.68 5.20 -6.38
CA ALA A 198 -3.57 4.25 -6.44
C ALA A 198 -2.22 4.96 -6.60
N PHE A 199 -2.15 6.00 -7.43
CA PHE A 199 -0.94 6.81 -7.61
C PHE A 199 -0.55 7.54 -6.32
N TRP A 200 -1.50 8.20 -5.66
CA TRP A 200 -1.27 8.82 -4.34
C TRP A 200 -0.78 7.80 -3.30
N TRP A 201 -1.42 6.64 -3.25
CA TRP A 201 -1.01 5.56 -2.37
C TRP A 201 0.43 5.13 -2.62
N MET A 202 0.77 4.86 -3.88
CA MET A 202 2.11 4.48 -4.29
C MET A 202 3.15 5.54 -3.90
N LEU A 203 2.89 6.82 -4.19
CA LEU A 203 3.79 7.91 -3.82
C LEU A 203 3.97 8.02 -2.31
N ALA A 204 2.90 7.90 -1.52
CA ALA A 204 3.00 7.88 -0.08
C ALA A 204 3.86 6.72 0.41
N ARG A 205 3.70 5.52 -0.17
CA ARG A 205 4.53 4.34 0.15
C ARG A 205 6.01 4.58 -0.20
N ILE A 206 6.30 5.20 -1.34
CA ILE A 206 7.67 5.56 -1.75
C ILE A 206 8.27 6.60 -0.78
N ALA A 207 7.46 7.55 -0.32
CA ALA A 207 7.87 8.58 0.63
C ALA A 207 8.11 8.06 2.06
N GLY A 208 7.86 6.77 2.33
CA GLY A 208 8.10 6.14 3.63
C GLY A 208 6.84 5.80 4.41
N TRP A 209 5.65 6.14 3.91
CA TRP A 209 4.42 5.68 4.54
C TRP A 209 4.35 4.15 4.49
N SER A 210 4.15 3.54 5.65
CA SER A 210 4.15 2.09 5.75
C SER A 210 2.84 1.45 5.28
N GLY A 211 1.84 2.25 4.89
CA GLY A 211 0.48 1.80 4.59
C GLY A 211 -0.35 1.57 5.86
N PRO A 212 -1.63 1.22 5.72
CA PRO A 212 -2.50 0.90 6.86
C PRO A 212 -2.09 -0.40 7.57
N ASP A 213 -1.37 -1.29 6.89
CA ASP A 213 -0.89 -2.57 7.43
C ASP A 213 0.59 -2.57 7.84
N GLY A 214 1.29 -1.46 7.62
CA GLY A 214 2.67 -1.30 8.07
C GLY A 214 2.78 -0.43 9.32
N PRO A 215 3.91 -0.50 10.06
CA PRO A 215 4.08 0.32 11.24
C PRO A 215 4.19 1.80 10.83
N SER A 216 3.21 2.64 11.19
CA SER A 216 3.26 4.09 11.00
C SER A 216 4.61 4.67 11.49
N GLU A 217 5.19 5.65 10.75
CA GLU A 217 6.33 6.57 11.06
C GLU A 217 6.89 6.60 12.50
N PRO A 218 8.20 6.90 12.69
CA PRO A 218 9.12 6.10 13.53
C PRO A 218 8.39 5.50 14.72
N ALA A 219 7.95 4.25 14.53
CA ALA A 219 6.78 3.71 15.21
C ALA A 219 6.71 4.08 16.69
N GLU A 220 5.69 4.84 17.08
CA GLU A 220 5.26 4.87 18.47
C GLU A 220 5.06 3.44 18.98
N SER A 221 4.97 3.25 20.30
CA SER A 221 4.55 1.95 20.85
C SER A 221 3.31 1.43 20.12
N TYR A 222 3.18 0.13 19.84
CA TYR A 222 2.05 -0.42 19.07
C TYR A 222 1.66 -1.83 19.53
N LYS A 223 0.48 -2.29 19.10
CA LYS A 223 -0.03 -3.64 19.35
C LYS A 223 -0.65 -4.21 18.08
N ILE A 224 -0.30 -5.44 17.73
CA ILE A 224 -0.82 -6.13 16.53
C ILE A 224 -1.17 -7.60 16.84
N PRO A 225 -2.18 -8.18 16.17
CA PRO A 225 -2.43 -9.62 16.17
C PRO A 225 -1.69 -10.30 15.01
N SER A 226 -1.38 -11.60 15.16
CA SER A 226 -0.80 -12.41 14.07
C SER A 226 -1.81 -12.78 12.98
N ALA A 227 -3.11 -12.60 13.21
CA ALA A 227 -4.18 -12.86 12.27
C ALA A 227 -5.37 -11.92 12.54
N GLN A 228 -5.96 -11.37 11.47
CA GLN A 228 -7.08 -10.42 11.55
C GLN A 228 -8.45 -11.11 11.60
N THR A 229 -8.59 -12.29 10.99
CA THR A 229 -9.87 -13.03 10.88
C THR A 229 -9.80 -14.47 11.41
N PRO A 230 -9.33 -14.69 12.65
CA PRO A 230 -9.14 -16.03 13.18
C PRO A 230 -10.48 -16.75 13.39
N LYS A 231 -10.50 -18.06 13.16
CA LYS A 231 -11.66 -18.92 13.40
C LYS A 231 -11.70 -19.45 14.83
N TYR A 232 -12.86 -19.91 15.26
CA TYR A 232 -13.02 -20.61 16.53
C TYR A 232 -11.96 -21.71 16.72
N GLY A 233 -11.30 -21.69 17.88
CA GLY A 233 -10.24 -22.64 18.22
C GLY A 233 -8.85 -22.29 17.66
N GLU A 234 -8.72 -21.31 16.76
CA GLU A 234 -7.41 -20.88 16.28
C GLU A 234 -6.67 -20.04 17.31
N THR A 235 -5.35 -20.11 17.27
CA THR A 235 -4.46 -19.35 18.14
C THR A 235 -3.98 -18.09 17.44
N VAL A 236 -4.08 -16.95 18.12
CA VAL A 236 -3.57 -15.65 17.69
C VAL A 236 -2.46 -15.23 18.66
N THR A 237 -1.31 -14.86 18.11
CA THR A 237 -0.24 -14.23 18.89
C THR A 237 -0.40 -12.72 18.82
N TYR A 238 -0.52 -12.07 19.97
CA TYR A 238 -0.39 -10.62 20.07
C TYR A 238 1.07 -10.23 20.28
N THR A 239 1.49 -9.21 19.55
CA THR A 239 2.80 -8.56 19.72
C THR A 239 2.55 -7.11 20.14
N VAL A 240 3.12 -6.72 21.28
CA VAL A 240 3.16 -5.33 21.73
C VAL A 240 4.61 -4.87 21.70
N VAL A 241 4.88 -3.76 21.03
CA VAL A 241 6.19 -3.09 21.07
C VAL A 241 6.06 -1.81 21.86
N ILE A 242 6.92 -1.65 22.86
CA ILE A 242 7.04 -0.45 23.68
C ILE A 242 8.31 0.28 23.26
N GLN A 243 8.16 1.45 22.66
CA GLN A 243 9.26 2.32 22.21
C GLN A 243 8.79 3.77 22.06
N ASN A 244 9.73 4.69 21.88
CA ASN A 244 9.48 6.11 21.64
C ASN A 244 8.52 6.75 22.67
N LEU A 245 8.74 6.47 23.95
CA LEU A 245 7.99 7.08 25.04
C LEU A 245 8.59 8.45 25.40
N ASP A 246 7.75 9.37 25.89
CA ASP A 246 8.21 10.63 26.50
C ASP A 246 9.02 10.40 27.80
N ALA A 247 8.85 9.22 28.41
CA ALA A 247 9.59 8.82 29.60
C ALA A 247 11.07 8.52 29.25
N PRO A 248 12.04 8.90 30.11
CA PRO A 248 13.43 8.51 29.96
C PRO A 248 13.57 7.00 29.84
N LEU A 249 14.54 6.53 29.05
CA LEU A 249 14.76 5.08 28.88
C LEU A 249 15.05 4.35 30.20
N THR A 250 15.57 5.06 31.20
CA THR A 250 15.84 4.56 32.56
C THR A 250 14.62 4.54 33.47
N ALA A 251 13.46 5.03 33.03
CA ALA A 251 12.23 4.92 33.80
C ALA A 251 11.70 3.48 33.75
N THR A 252 11.20 2.98 34.88
CA THR A 252 10.45 1.72 34.89
C THR A 252 9.08 1.94 34.27
N VAL A 253 8.84 1.25 33.15
CA VAL A 253 7.58 1.24 32.41
C VAL A 253 6.78 0.01 32.83
N TYR A 254 5.47 0.15 32.85
CA TYR A 254 4.51 -0.90 33.16
C TYR A 254 3.55 -1.08 31.98
N LEU A 255 3.27 -2.32 31.61
CA LEU A 255 2.21 -2.67 30.70
C LEU A 255 1.16 -3.54 31.41
N THR A 256 -0.12 -3.25 31.17
CA THR A 256 -1.26 -4.08 31.58
C THR A 256 -2.13 -4.37 30.37
N ASP A 257 -2.51 -5.62 30.18
CA ASP A 257 -3.33 -6.09 29.08
C ASP A 257 -4.35 -7.11 29.58
N VAL A 258 -5.64 -6.85 29.38
CA VAL A 258 -6.71 -7.75 29.83
C VAL A 258 -7.29 -8.45 28.61
N THR A 259 -7.09 -9.77 28.54
CA THR A 259 -7.64 -10.57 27.43
C THR A 259 -9.16 -10.44 27.40
N PRO A 260 -9.77 -9.90 26.33
CA PRO A 260 -11.20 -9.62 26.28
C PRO A 260 -12.03 -10.90 26.08
N SER A 261 -13.34 -10.81 26.33
CA SER A 261 -14.28 -11.91 26.07
C SER A 261 -14.22 -12.37 24.61
N GLY A 262 -14.27 -13.68 24.39
CA GLY A 262 -14.11 -14.28 23.07
C GLY A 262 -12.68 -14.72 22.76
N LEU A 263 -11.71 -14.40 23.63
CA LEU A 263 -10.33 -14.88 23.60
C LEU A 263 -9.97 -15.55 24.93
N LEU A 264 -9.11 -16.56 24.90
CA LEU A 264 -8.57 -17.24 26.08
C LEU A 264 -7.04 -17.21 26.02
N TYR A 265 -6.39 -16.69 27.05
CA TYR A 265 -4.93 -16.71 27.13
C TYR A 265 -4.39 -18.15 27.13
N VAL A 266 -3.37 -18.41 26.32
CA VAL A 266 -2.63 -19.67 26.31
C VAL A 266 -1.53 -19.58 27.36
N SER A 267 -1.64 -20.40 28.41
CA SER A 267 -0.68 -20.43 29.53
C SER A 267 0.77 -20.55 29.05
N ASP A 268 1.67 -19.87 29.77
CA ASP A 268 3.13 -19.90 29.57
C ASP A 268 3.62 -19.34 28.22
N THR A 269 2.78 -18.59 27.50
CA THR A 269 3.18 -17.96 26.22
C THR A 269 3.58 -16.49 26.32
N LEU A 270 3.43 -15.88 27.50
CA LEU A 270 3.76 -14.46 27.69
C LEU A 270 5.29 -14.33 27.83
N THR A 271 5.93 -13.64 26.89
CA THR A 271 7.38 -13.42 26.89
C THR A 271 7.72 -11.97 26.55
N ALA A 272 8.92 -11.53 26.89
CA ALA A 272 9.41 -10.20 26.55
C ALA A 272 10.91 -10.26 26.23
N THR A 273 11.38 -9.37 25.35
CA THR A 273 12.81 -9.25 25.01
C THR A 273 13.66 -8.71 26.17
N ALA A 274 13.04 -7.95 27.07
CA ALA A 274 13.63 -7.45 28.31
C ALA A 274 12.52 -7.20 29.35
N GLY A 275 12.91 -6.97 30.60
CA GLY A 275 11.96 -6.78 31.72
C GLY A 275 11.33 -8.08 32.22
N ALA A 276 10.37 -7.94 33.13
CA ALA A 276 9.70 -9.06 33.77
C ALA A 276 8.23 -9.13 33.32
N VAL A 277 7.80 -10.32 32.91
CA VAL A 277 6.41 -10.64 32.59
C VAL A 277 5.71 -11.28 33.78
N ASN A 278 4.40 -11.09 33.91
CA ASN A 278 3.57 -11.74 34.90
C ASN A 278 2.19 -12.10 34.33
N ALA A 279 1.90 -13.39 34.31
CA ALA A 279 0.63 -13.98 33.89
C ALA A 279 0.00 -14.85 34.99
N ALA A 280 0.27 -14.57 36.27
CA ALA A 280 -0.20 -15.38 37.40
C ALA A 280 -1.71 -15.29 37.63
N THR A 281 -2.38 -14.22 37.16
CA THR A 281 -3.82 -14.02 37.29
C THR A 281 -4.49 -13.66 35.95
N PRO A 282 -4.57 -14.57 34.97
CA PRO A 282 -5.31 -14.33 33.73
C PRO A 282 -6.80 -14.03 34.02
N PRO A 283 -7.49 -13.21 33.20
CA PRO A 283 -7.07 -12.74 31.88
C PRO A 283 -6.15 -11.51 31.89
N THR A 284 -5.73 -11.01 33.05
CA THR A 284 -4.84 -9.86 33.18
C THR A 284 -3.38 -10.28 33.06
N LEU A 285 -2.71 -9.79 32.02
CA LEU A 285 -1.29 -9.95 31.74
C LEU A 285 -0.57 -8.64 32.06
N THR A 286 0.56 -8.72 32.74
CA THR A 286 1.37 -7.53 33.04
C THR A 286 2.83 -7.72 32.66
N TRP A 287 3.49 -6.59 32.41
CA TRP A 287 4.93 -6.52 32.21
C TRP A 287 5.49 -5.27 32.90
N SER A 288 6.73 -5.34 33.35
CA SER A 288 7.47 -4.16 33.85
C SER A 288 8.94 -4.23 33.50
N GLY A 289 9.54 -3.10 33.11
CA GLY A 289 10.97 -3.02 32.82
C GLY A 289 11.43 -1.63 32.41
N GLU A 290 12.75 -1.48 32.26
CA GLU A 290 13.38 -0.30 31.66
C GLU A 290 13.57 -0.52 30.14
N LEU A 291 13.73 0.57 29.39
CA LEU A 291 14.05 0.55 27.95
C LEU A 291 15.56 0.75 27.68
N THR A 292 16.42 0.44 28.66
CA THR A 292 17.88 0.47 28.52
C THR A 292 18.44 -0.96 28.45
N PRO A 293 19.47 -1.24 27.62
CA PRO A 293 20.12 -0.40 26.60
C PRO A 293 19.41 -0.42 25.22
N THR A 294 18.30 -1.14 25.09
CA THR A 294 17.54 -1.29 23.84
C THR A 294 16.36 -0.31 23.79
N PRO A 295 16.27 0.61 22.82
CA PRO A 295 15.22 1.65 22.78
C PRO A 295 13.79 1.09 22.58
N ALA A 296 13.65 -0.22 22.42
CA ALA A 296 12.38 -0.92 22.26
C ALA A 296 12.35 -2.22 23.08
N VAL A 297 11.18 -2.53 23.63
CA VAL A 297 10.87 -3.84 24.23
C VAL A 297 9.69 -4.47 23.49
N THR A 298 9.87 -5.71 23.06
CA THR A 298 8.81 -6.49 22.42
C THR A 298 8.25 -7.50 23.41
N ILE A 299 6.94 -7.51 23.58
CA ILE A 299 6.19 -8.44 24.42
C ILE A 299 5.27 -9.25 23.52
N THR A 300 5.26 -10.56 23.68
CA THR A 300 4.39 -11.46 22.93
C THR A 300 3.60 -12.36 23.85
N TYR A 301 2.36 -12.68 23.47
CA TYR A 301 1.55 -13.70 24.13
C TYR A 301 0.53 -14.27 23.16
N ALA A 302 0.12 -15.52 23.37
CA ALA A 302 -0.87 -16.18 22.54
C ALA A 302 -2.23 -16.26 23.25
N VAL A 303 -3.29 -16.19 22.45
CA VAL A 303 -4.67 -16.44 22.85
C VAL A 303 -5.34 -17.41 21.88
N THR A 304 -6.36 -18.14 22.33
CA THR A 304 -7.22 -18.96 21.48
C THR A 304 -8.59 -18.30 21.33
N VAL A 305 -9.16 -18.30 20.12
CA VAL A 305 -10.52 -17.82 19.88
C VAL A 305 -11.53 -18.77 20.53
N SER A 306 -12.34 -18.26 21.44
CA SER A 306 -13.32 -19.04 22.21
C SER A 306 -14.78 -18.78 21.82
N THR A 307 -15.05 -17.79 20.96
CA THR A 307 -16.40 -17.53 20.43
C THR A 307 -16.66 -18.28 19.13
N HIS A 308 -17.88 -18.80 18.98
CA HIS A 308 -18.36 -19.40 17.72
C HIS A 308 -19.09 -18.40 16.82
N LEU A 309 -19.43 -17.21 17.36
CA LEU A 309 -20.11 -16.16 16.61
C LEU A 309 -19.10 -15.29 15.87
N THR A 310 -19.53 -14.72 14.74
CA THR A 310 -18.80 -13.63 14.09
C THR A 310 -18.84 -12.40 14.98
N HIS A 311 -17.69 -11.90 15.43
CA HIS A 311 -17.60 -10.81 16.39
C HIS A 311 -16.27 -10.05 16.22
N VAL A 312 -16.35 -8.72 16.16
CA VAL A 312 -15.18 -7.83 16.29
C VAL A 312 -14.73 -7.79 17.76
N ILE A 313 -13.52 -8.26 18.03
CA ILE A 313 -12.90 -8.27 19.35
C ILE A 313 -11.76 -7.25 19.36
N VAL A 314 -11.86 -6.23 20.20
CA VAL A 314 -10.82 -5.22 20.41
C VAL A 314 -10.06 -5.57 21.69
N ASN A 315 -8.75 -5.74 21.56
CA ASN A 315 -7.86 -6.06 22.65
C ASN A 315 -6.94 -4.86 22.97
N THR A 316 -6.93 -4.41 24.22
CA THR A 316 -6.30 -3.14 24.62
C THR A 316 -5.21 -3.34 25.66
N ALA A 317 -4.00 -2.88 25.34
CA ALA A 317 -2.89 -2.75 26.28
C ALA A 317 -2.78 -1.30 26.78
N THR A 318 -2.44 -1.14 28.06
CA THR A 318 -2.16 0.14 28.72
C THR A 318 -0.70 0.17 29.11
N ILE A 319 0.02 1.22 28.69
CA ILE A 319 1.44 1.47 28.98
C ILE A 319 1.53 2.70 29.87
N ALA A 320 2.19 2.58 31.01
CA ALA A 320 2.32 3.66 31.99
C ALA A 320 3.75 3.74 32.55
N ALA A 321 4.22 4.96 32.79
CA ALA A 321 5.43 5.24 33.55
C ALA A 321 5.10 6.30 34.63
N PRO A 322 5.65 6.20 35.86
CA PRO A 322 5.36 7.16 36.92
C PRO A 322 5.69 8.60 36.50
N GLY A 323 4.69 9.49 36.58
CA GLY A 323 4.84 10.91 36.22
C GLY A 323 4.65 11.24 34.73
N TYR A 324 4.33 10.25 33.89
CA TYR A 324 4.10 10.43 32.46
C TYR A 324 2.66 10.07 32.07
N GLN A 325 2.20 10.59 30.93
CA GLN A 325 0.89 10.25 30.39
C GLN A 325 0.79 8.76 30.08
N THR A 326 -0.38 8.19 30.37
CA THR A 326 -0.65 6.80 30.06
C THR A 326 -1.03 6.66 28.58
N ILE A 327 -0.43 5.67 27.92
CA ILE A 327 -0.67 5.37 26.51
C ILE A 327 -1.51 4.10 26.41
N THR A 328 -2.47 4.08 25.48
CA THR A 328 -3.23 2.87 25.16
C THR A 328 -2.96 2.42 23.73
N ARG A 329 -2.84 1.10 23.53
CA ARG A 329 -2.65 0.48 22.23
C ARG A 329 -3.64 -0.64 22.04
N THR A 330 -4.31 -0.63 20.90
CA THR A 330 -5.39 -1.56 20.58
C THR A 330 -5.00 -2.41 19.39
N ALA A 331 -5.51 -3.64 19.37
CA ALA A 331 -5.49 -4.51 18.21
C ALA A 331 -6.87 -5.16 18.07
N THR A 332 -7.36 -5.20 16.84
CA THR A 332 -8.68 -5.72 16.52
C THR A 332 -8.54 -7.05 15.80
N VAL A 333 -9.41 -8.00 16.11
CA VAL A 333 -9.61 -9.21 15.30
C VAL A 333 -11.10 -9.41 15.05
N VAL A 334 -11.47 -9.96 13.90
CA VAL A 334 -12.84 -10.37 13.58
C VAL A 334 -12.92 -11.88 13.71
N ALA A 335 -13.30 -12.37 14.89
CA ALA A 335 -13.46 -13.79 15.14
C ALA A 335 -14.54 -14.35 14.20
N ASN A 336 -14.26 -15.48 13.54
CA ASN A 336 -15.15 -16.10 12.55
C ASN A 336 -15.63 -15.13 11.46
N GLY A 337 -14.79 -14.14 11.10
CA GLY A 337 -15.06 -13.24 9.99
C GLY A 337 -14.97 -13.96 8.65
N TYR A 338 -15.77 -13.53 7.69
CA TYR A 338 -15.57 -13.90 6.29
C TYR A 338 -14.45 -13.04 5.73
N SER A 339 -13.41 -13.67 5.21
CA SER A 339 -12.37 -12.95 4.47
C SER A 339 -12.96 -12.50 3.13
N VAL A 340 -13.11 -11.19 2.96
CA VAL A 340 -13.28 -10.58 1.65
C VAL A 340 -11.86 -10.30 1.16
N TYR A 341 -11.39 -11.07 0.19
CA TYR A 341 -10.10 -10.84 -0.44
C TYR A 341 -10.30 -9.71 -1.45
N LEU A 342 -9.81 -8.52 -1.12
CA LEU A 342 -9.55 -7.49 -2.14
C LEU A 342 -8.42 -8.03 -3.05
N PRO A 343 -8.43 -7.79 -4.37
CA PRO A 343 -7.32 -8.16 -5.23
C PRO A 343 -6.03 -7.52 -4.69
N LEU A 344 -5.05 -8.38 -4.43
CA LEU A 344 -3.85 -8.08 -3.65
C LEU A 344 -2.69 -7.90 -4.63
N VAL A 345 -2.33 -6.65 -4.94
CA VAL A 345 -1.13 -6.34 -5.73
C VAL A 345 0.11 -6.56 -4.84
N LEU A 346 0.84 -7.65 -5.10
CA LEU A 346 2.04 -8.03 -4.35
C LEU A 346 3.29 -7.33 -4.90
N LYS A 347 4.05 -6.70 -4.01
CA LYS A 347 5.46 -6.32 -4.23
C LYS A 347 6.33 -7.43 -3.61
N ALA A 348 7.09 -8.16 -4.42
CA ALA A 348 7.96 -9.24 -3.94
C ALA A 348 9.40 -8.74 -3.66
N HIS A 349 10.01 -9.24 -2.58
CA HIS A 349 11.22 -8.78 -1.86
C HIS A 349 12.49 -8.39 -2.61
#